data_AF-A0A931ZNZ8-F1
#
_entry.id   AF-A0A931ZNZ8-F1
#
_cell.length_a   1.000
_cell.length_b   1.000
_cell.length_c   1.000
_cell.angle_alpha   90.00
_cell.angle_beta   90.00
_cell.angle_gamma   90.00
#
_symmetry.space_group_name_H-M   'P 1'
#
loop_
_entity.id
_entity.type
_entity.pdbx_description
1 polymer ?
#
loop_
_entity_poly.entity_id
_entity_poly.type
_entity_poly.pdbx_seq_one_letter_code
_entity_poly.pdbx_strand_id
1 'polypeptide(L)'
;MKNRIAVAIVIVFALFVCTTSVFAKRSAPAPVNDIVFDGIKYSATNVEIGYVEARNAQNNQLIWKKQVYKVTYKNNLEKDVQNVYITSLYIEDNNLLVTNEKGEIYKLDPKTGVNVIKKGNIIENEQPKQIIFIGVGLAVLLIFATGIIFLKRKS
;
A
#
# COMPACT_ATOMS: atom_id res chain seq x y z
N MET A 1 36.57 13.82 -33.07
CA MET A 1 35.62 12.71 -32.81
C MET A 1 35.67 12.24 -31.35
N LYS A 2 36.86 12.00 -30.76
CA LYS A 2 37.06 11.61 -29.34
C LYS A 2 36.33 12.52 -28.32
N ASN A 3 36.39 13.85 -28.49
CA ASN A 3 35.80 14.79 -27.53
C ASN A 3 34.26 14.77 -27.52
N ARG A 4 33.62 14.46 -28.65
CA ARG A 4 32.16 14.33 -28.74
C ARG A 4 31.65 13.07 -28.03
N ILE A 5 32.43 11.99 -28.10
CA ILE A 5 32.14 10.72 -27.41
C ILE A 5 32.32 10.90 -25.90
N ALA A 6 33.38 11.59 -25.46
CA ALA A 6 33.61 11.90 -24.05
C ALA A 6 32.47 12.75 -23.45
N VAL A 7 31.99 13.77 -24.17
CA VAL A 7 30.86 14.60 -23.74
C VAL A 7 29.57 13.78 -23.62
N ALA A 8 29.29 12.89 -24.58
CA ALA A 8 28.12 12.02 -24.52
C ALA A 8 28.17 11.06 -23.32
N ILE A 9 29.34 10.49 -23.00
CA ILE A 9 29.53 9.61 -21.84
C ILE A 9 29.30 10.38 -20.53
N VAL A 10 29.83 11.60 -20.42
CA VAL A 10 29.63 12.45 -19.23
C VAL A 10 28.16 12.81 -19.03
N ILE A 11 27.41 13.09 -20.10
CA ILE A 11 25.98 13.40 -20.02
C ILE A 11 25.18 12.16 -19.58
N VAL A 12 25.46 10.98 -20.13
CA VAL A 12 24.79 9.73 -19.73
C VAL A 12 25.10 9.38 -18.28
N PHE A 13 26.34 9.58 -17.84
CA PHE A 13 26.73 9.34 -16.44
C PHE A 13 26.06 10.34 -15.49
N ALA A 14 25.99 11.63 -15.86
CA ALA A 14 25.31 12.66 -15.09
C ALA A 14 23.79 12.39 -14.94
N LEU A 15 23.14 11.83 -15.98
CA LEU A 15 21.74 11.45 -15.92
C LEU A 15 21.47 10.24 -15.01
N PHE A 16 22.47 9.39 -14.76
CA PHE A 16 22.34 8.19 -13.92
C PHE A 16 22.56 8.47 -12.43
N VAL A 17 23.23 9.57 -12.07
CA VAL A 17 23.62 9.87 -10.66
C VAL A 17 22.49 10.55 -9.87
N CYS A 18 21.40 10.98 -10.50
CA CYS A 18 20.35 11.76 -9.83
C CYS A 18 19.16 10.97 -9.24
N THR A 19 19.19 9.64 -9.20
CA THR A 19 18.10 8.87 -8.56
C THR A 19 18.38 8.60 -7.09
N THR A 20 18.43 9.67 -6.27
CA THR A 20 18.37 9.49 -4.81
C THR A 20 16.92 9.29 -4.40
N SER A 21 16.59 8.09 -3.93
CA SER A 21 15.28 7.79 -3.34
C SER A 21 15.16 8.56 -2.02
N VAL A 22 14.48 9.71 -2.05
CA VAL A 22 14.09 10.41 -0.82
C VAL A 22 12.93 9.63 -0.21
N PHE A 23 13.16 9.03 0.97
CA PHE A 23 12.09 8.46 1.78
C PHE A 23 11.33 9.61 2.45
N ALA A 24 10.24 10.04 1.82
CA ALA A 24 9.33 11.00 2.43
C ALA A 24 8.66 10.38 3.66
N LYS A 25 8.72 11.06 4.81
CA LYS A 25 8.03 10.64 6.03
C LYS A 25 6.52 10.64 5.79
N ARG A 26 5.84 9.54 6.15
CA ARG A 26 4.40 9.40 5.97
C ARG A 26 3.64 9.84 7.22
N SER A 27 2.63 10.69 7.05
CA SER A 27 1.67 11.01 8.11
C SER A 27 0.55 9.98 8.15
N ALA A 28 -0.04 9.76 9.33
CA ALA A 28 -1.27 8.98 9.46
C ALA A 28 -2.41 9.64 8.65
N PRO A 29 -3.36 8.86 8.12
CA PRO A 29 -4.53 9.40 7.45
C PRO A 29 -5.44 10.14 8.44
N ALA A 30 -6.41 10.86 7.89
CA ALA A 30 -7.47 11.47 8.70
C ALA A 30 -8.19 10.40 9.54
N PRO A 31 -8.64 10.73 10.76
CA PRO A 31 -9.43 9.82 11.58
C PRO A 31 -10.68 9.35 10.86
N VAL A 32 -11.03 8.08 11.05
CA VAL A 32 -12.28 7.51 10.54
C VAL A 32 -13.42 7.93 11.46
N ASN A 33 -14.54 8.36 10.88
CA ASN A 33 -15.73 8.70 11.66
C ASN A 33 -16.31 7.46 12.34
N ASP A 34 -16.77 7.63 13.58
CA ASP A 34 -17.57 6.62 14.27
C ASP A 34 -18.89 6.42 13.52
N ILE A 35 -19.37 5.17 13.49
CA ILE A 35 -20.68 4.83 12.94
C ILE A 35 -21.57 4.25 14.03
N VAL A 36 -22.88 4.48 13.94
CA VAL A 36 -23.86 3.95 14.90
C VAL A 36 -24.86 3.07 14.15
N PHE A 37 -25.03 1.84 14.61
CA PHE A 37 -25.98 0.88 14.05
C PHE A 37 -26.51 -0.06 15.15
N ASP A 38 -27.82 -0.31 15.18
CA ASP A 38 -28.50 -1.16 16.19
C ASP A 38 -28.15 -0.79 17.65
N GLY A 39 -28.02 0.52 17.94
CA GLY A 39 -27.66 1.01 19.27
C GLY A 39 -26.19 0.79 19.68
N ILE A 40 -25.35 0.36 18.75
CA ILE A 40 -23.92 0.14 18.95
C ILE A 40 -23.13 1.18 18.13
N LYS A 41 -22.19 1.84 18.78
CA LYS A 41 -21.21 2.74 18.18
C LYS A 41 -19.93 1.98 17.86
N TYR A 42 -19.48 2.04 16.62
CA TYR A 42 -18.24 1.43 16.15
C TYR A 42 -17.22 2.51 15.86
N SER A 43 -16.00 2.32 16.35
CA SER A 43 -14.90 3.27 16.16
C SER A 43 -13.58 2.56 15.84
N ALA A 44 -12.73 3.26 15.09
CA ALA A 44 -11.37 2.84 14.77
C ALA A 44 -10.40 3.97 15.11
N THR A 45 -9.34 3.68 15.86
CA THR A 45 -8.32 4.66 16.24
C THR A 45 -7.01 4.41 15.51
N ASN A 46 -6.31 5.49 15.18
CA ASN A 46 -4.96 5.42 14.61
C ASN A 46 -3.88 5.09 15.66
N VAL A 47 -4.24 5.05 16.95
CA VAL A 47 -3.33 4.70 18.04
C VAL A 47 -3.06 3.19 18.09
N GLU A 48 -4.10 2.38 17.90
CA GLU A 48 -4.02 0.92 17.93
C GLU A 48 -4.31 0.37 16.54
N ILE A 49 -3.23 0.11 15.81
CA ILE A 49 -3.29 -0.29 14.40
C ILE A 49 -4.12 -1.57 14.20
N GLY A 50 -5.11 -1.48 13.32
CA GLY A 50 -5.98 -2.59 12.94
C GLY A 50 -7.03 -2.97 13.98
N TYR A 51 -7.30 -2.13 14.98
CA TYR A 51 -8.35 -2.38 15.97
C TYR A 51 -9.65 -1.64 15.65
N VAL A 52 -10.76 -2.32 15.95
CA VAL A 52 -12.10 -1.75 15.99
C VAL A 52 -12.70 -2.00 17.37
N GLU A 53 -13.37 -0.99 17.91
CA GLU A 53 -14.14 -1.07 19.14
C GLU A 53 -15.63 -0.95 18.83
N ALA A 54 -16.44 -1.74 19.54
CA ALA A 54 -17.87 -1.57 19.60
C ALA A 54 -18.27 -1.20 21.03
N ARG A 55 -18.99 -0.09 21.16
CA ARG A 55 -19.48 0.42 22.43
C ARG A 55 -20.98 0.63 22.36
N ASN A 56 -21.68 0.43 23.46
CA ASN A 56 -23.09 0.82 23.54
C ASN A 56 -23.20 2.34 23.27
N ALA A 57 -24.08 2.74 22.35
CA ALA A 57 -24.16 4.12 21.89
C ALA A 57 -24.72 5.09 22.95
N GLN A 58 -25.49 4.59 23.91
CA GLN A 58 -26.14 5.40 24.95
C GLN A 58 -25.19 5.69 26.12
N ASN A 59 -24.48 4.67 26.61
CA ASN A 59 -23.66 4.79 27.82
C ASN A 59 -22.14 4.61 27.59
N ASN A 60 -21.73 4.41 26.34
CA ASN A 60 -20.33 4.25 25.91
C ASN A 60 -19.61 3.03 26.54
N GLN A 61 -20.36 2.07 27.10
CA GLN A 61 -19.82 0.83 27.64
C GLN A 61 -19.23 -0.04 26.53
N LEU A 62 -18.01 -0.55 26.73
CA LEU A 62 -17.37 -1.47 25.79
C LEU A 62 -18.16 -2.78 25.69
N ILE A 63 -18.55 -3.16 24.47
CA ILE A 63 -19.20 -4.44 24.16
C ILE A 63 -18.12 -5.43 23.71
N TRP A 64 -17.34 -5.05 22.70
CA TRP A 64 -16.20 -5.83 22.23
C TRP A 64 -15.10 -4.94 21.64
N LYS A 65 -13.88 -5.47 21.62
CA LYS A 65 -12.72 -4.88 20.96
C LYS A 65 -12.00 -5.95 20.18
N LYS A 66 -11.69 -5.67 18.90
CA LYS A 66 -11.14 -6.67 17.99
C LYS A 66 -9.98 -6.11 17.19
N GLN A 67 -8.86 -6.85 17.18
CA GLN A 67 -7.85 -6.68 16.15
C GLN A 67 -8.30 -7.40 14.87
N VAL A 68 -8.64 -6.62 13.86
CA VAL A 68 -9.19 -7.07 12.57
C VAL A 68 -8.08 -7.62 11.68
N TYR A 69 -6.93 -6.96 11.67
CA TYR A 69 -5.72 -7.40 10.96
C TYR A 69 -4.45 -7.04 11.72
N LYS A 70 -3.34 -7.66 11.34
CA LYS A 70 -2.00 -7.39 11.88
C LYS A 70 -1.11 -6.86 10.77
N VAL A 71 -0.28 -5.89 11.11
CA VAL A 71 0.80 -5.42 10.24
C VAL A 71 2.07 -6.19 10.59
N THR A 72 2.67 -6.84 9.60
CA THR A 72 4.00 -7.46 9.73
C THR A 72 5.07 -6.41 9.45
N TYR A 73 5.85 -6.07 10.48
CA TYR A 73 6.92 -5.10 10.37
C TYR A 73 8.22 -5.76 9.95
N LYS A 74 8.95 -5.11 9.05
CA LYS A 74 10.35 -5.42 8.75
C LYS A 74 11.24 -4.67 9.74
N ASN A 75 12.23 -5.37 10.29
CA ASN A 75 13.12 -4.83 11.32
C ASN A 75 14.04 -3.70 10.83
N ASN A 76 14.24 -3.59 9.51
CA ASN A 76 15.14 -2.60 8.90
C ASN A 76 14.42 -1.32 8.43
N LEU A 77 13.17 -1.13 8.83
CA LEU A 77 12.36 0.03 8.46
C LEU A 77 11.69 0.63 9.71
N GLU A 78 11.49 1.94 9.69
CA GLU A 78 10.72 2.64 10.74
C GLU A 78 9.27 2.13 10.78
N LYS A 79 8.66 2.09 11.97
CA LYS A 79 7.33 1.50 12.15
C LYS A 79 6.23 2.33 11.49
N ASP A 80 6.28 3.64 11.65
CA ASP A 80 5.28 4.59 11.13
C ASP A 80 5.20 4.58 9.60
N VAL A 81 6.34 4.44 8.92
CA VAL A 81 6.40 4.25 7.46
C VAL A 81 5.65 2.98 7.02
N GLN A 82 5.62 1.96 7.88
CA GLN A 82 5.03 0.65 7.59
C GLN A 82 3.59 0.49 8.08
N ASN A 83 3.05 1.44 8.86
CA ASN A 83 1.71 1.34 9.40
C ASN A 83 0.66 1.20 8.28
N VAL A 84 -0.40 0.45 8.56
CA VAL A 84 -1.56 0.32 7.67
C VAL A 84 -2.78 0.62 8.50
N TYR A 85 -3.41 1.76 8.27
CA TYR A 85 -4.52 2.29 9.04
C TYR A 85 -5.86 1.83 8.46
N ILE A 86 -6.88 1.79 9.32
CA ILE A 86 -8.27 1.64 8.90
C ILE A 86 -8.68 2.98 8.27
N THR A 87 -9.33 2.93 7.12
CA THR A 87 -9.74 4.11 6.36
C THR A 87 -11.25 4.22 6.24
N SER A 88 -12.00 3.14 6.46
CA SER A 88 -13.46 3.15 6.39
C SER A 88 -14.09 2.11 7.30
N LEU A 89 -15.21 2.50 7.89
CA LEU A 89 -16.17 1.65 8.59
C LEU A 89 -17.54 1.84 7.92
N TYR A 90 -18.21 0.76 7.56
CA TYR A 90 -19.51 0.82 6.89
C TYR A 90 -20.38 -0.38 7.27
N ILE A 91 -21.71 -0.21 7.21
CA ILE A 91 -22.67 -1.30 7.42
C ILE A 91 -23.26 -1.73 6.08
N GLU A 92 -23.14 -3.01 5.77
CA GLU A 92 -23.75 -3.63 4.58
C GLU A 92 -24.31 -5.00 4.94
N ASP A 93 -25.56 -5.24 4.55
CA ASP A 93 -26.28 -6.49 4.80
C ASP A 93 -26.21 -6.96 6.26
N ASN A 94 -26.32 -6.03 7.21
CA ASN A 94 -26.18 -6.26 8.66
C ASN A 94 -24.78 -6.71 9.10
N ASN A 95 -23.75 -6.42 8.31
CA ASN A 95 -22.35 -6.71 8.66
C ASN A 95 -21.56 -5.42 8.74
N LEU A 96 -20.57 -5.42 9.62
CA LEU A 96 -19.61 -4.34 9.73
C LEU A 96 -18.45 -4.60 8.79
N LEU A 97 -18.30 -3.75 7.79
CA LEU A 97 -17.19 -3.74 6.85
C LEU A 97 -16.11 -2.78 7.35
N VAL A 98 -14.88 -3.29 7.40
CA VAL A 98 -13.69 -2.54 7.78
C VAL A 98 -12.74 -2.54 6.59
N THR A 99 -12.39 -1.36 6.08
CA THR A 99 -11.42 -1.23 4.99
C THR A 99 -10.15 -0.60 5.50
N ASN A 100 -9.00 -1.10 5.06
CA ASN A 100 -7.70 -0.51 5.37
C ASN A 100 -7.09 0.26 4.19
N GLU A 101 -5.95 0.94 4.40
CA GLU A 101 -5.24 1.69 3.35
C GLU A 101 -4.78 0.84 2.16
N LYS A 102 -4.71 -0.48 2.30
CA LYS A 102 -4.39 -1.40 1.19
C LYS A 102 -5.62 -1.80 0.36
N GLY A 103 -6.81 -1.35 0.76
CA GLY A 103 -8.08 -1.77 0.15
C GLY A 103 -8.54 -3.16 0.59
N GLU A 104 -7.91 -3.74 1.61
CA GLU A 104 -8.36 -5.02 2.17
C GLU A 104 -9.65 -4.78 2.97
N ILE A 105 -10.68 -5.58 2.68
CA ILE A 105 -12.00 -5.46 3.30
C ILE A 105 -12.23 -6.66 4.22
N TYR A 106 -12.60 -6.36 5.47
CA TYR A 106 -12.91 -7.36 6.49
C TYR A 106 -14.37 -7.24 6.91
N LYS A 107 -15.06 -8.38 6.93
CA LYS A 107 -16.48 -8.48 7.26
C LYS A 107 -16.67 -9.07 8.66
N LEU A 108 -17.21 -8.27 9.57
CA LEU A 108 -17.43 -8.62 10.97
C LEU A 108 -18.92 -8.67 11.30
N ASP A 109 -19.28 -9.59 12.19
CA ASP A 109 -20.58 -9.58 12.85
C ASP A 109 -20.63 -8.36 13.80
N PRO A 110 -21.57 -7.42 13.63
CA PRO A 110 -21.56 -6.18 14.41
C PRO A 110 -21.81 -6.39 15.92
N LYS A 111 -22.45 -7.50 16.31
CA LYS A 111 -22.80 -7.78 17.72
C LYS A 111 -21.67 -8.46 18.46
N THR A 112 -20.86 -9.26 17.77
CA THR A 112 -19.83 -10.12 18.38
C THR A 112 -18.40 -9.75 17.99
N GLY A 113 -18.21 -9.00 16.89
CA GLY A 113 -16.89 -8.69 16.32
C GLY A 113 -16.19 -9.91 15.69
N VAL A 114 -16.92 -11.02 15.51
CA VAL A 114 -16.39 -12.25 14.90
C VAL A 114 -16.38 -12.08 13.38
N ASN A 115 -15.33 -12.59 12.72
CA ASN A 115 -15.28 -12.60 11.25
C ASN A 115 -16.42 -13.46 10.71
N VAL A 116 -17.25 -12.88 9.84
CA VAL A 116 -18.36 -13.61 9.18
C VAL A 116 -17.82 -14.56 8.12
N ILE A 117 -16.62 -14.29 7.59
CA ILE A 117 -15.92 -15.18 6.66
C ILE A 117 -14.68 -15.75 7.37
N LYS A 118 -14.70 -17.06 7.66
CA LYS A 118 -13.47 -17.81 7.95
C LYS A 118 -12.70 -17.94 6.64
N LYS A 119 -11.40 -17.58 6.65
CA LYS A 119 -10.37 -17.91 5.63
C LYS A 119 -10.85 -19.04 4.70
N GLY A 120 -11.30 -18.68 3.50
CA GLY A 120 -11.92 -19.65 2.59
C GLY A 120 -12.12 -19.13 1.18
N ASN A 121 -12.61 -17.91 1.00
CA ASN A 121 -12.76 -17.29 -0.32
C ASN A 121 -12.56 -15.77 -0.20
N ILE A 122 -11.32 -15.32 -0.03
CA ILE A 122 -10.98 -13.94 -0.41
C ILE A 122 -10.39 -14.10 -1.80
N ILE A 123 -11.15 -13.63 -2.79
CA ILE A 123 -10.69 -13.45 -4.16
C ILE A 123 -9.38 -12.68 -4.03
N GLU A 124 -8.28 -13.35 -4.40
CA GLU A 124 -6.99 -12.73 -4.60
C GLU A 124 -7.18 -11.73 -5.73
N ASN A 125 -7.59 -10.51 -5.38
CA ASN A 125 -7.59 -9.41 -6.32
C ASN A 125 -6.11 -9.09 -6.49
N GLU A 126 -5.51 -9.70 -7.51
CA GLU A 126 -4.13 -9.49 -7.91
C GLU A 126 -3.88 -7.98 -7.90
N GLN A 127 -3.01 -7.54 -7.00
CA GLN A 127 -2.38 -6.23 -7.11
C GLN A 127 -1.86 -6.12 -8.54
N PRO A 128 -2.18 -5.05 -9.30
CA PRO A 128 -1.60 -4.91 -10.63
C PRO A 128 -0.09 -4.97 -10.44
N LYS A 129 0.52 -6.04 -10.95
CA LYS A 129 1.97 -6.18 -11.06
C LYS A 129 2.45 -4.83 -11.55
N GLN A 130 3.28 -4.14 -10.78
CA GLN A 130 4.00 -2.98 -11.30
C GLN A 130 4.89 -3.52 -12.42
N ILE A 131 4.34 -3.58 -13.64
CA ILE A 131 5.08 -3.82 -14.87
C ILE A 131 5.72 -2.47 -15.21
N ILE A 132 6.68 -2.10 -14.39
CA ILE A 132 7.67 -1.07 -14.69
C ILE A 132 8.95 -1.84 -14.32
N PHE A 133 9.65 -2.52 -15.22
CA PHE A 133 10.74 -1.93 -16.00
C PHE A 133 11.28 -2.90 -17.09
N ILE A 134 10.50 -3.85 -17.62
CA ILE A 134 11.03 -4.73 -18.69
C ILE A 134 11.14 -3.98 -20.05
N GLY A 135 10.29 -2.98 -20.29
CA GLY A 135 10.31 -2.20 -21.53
C GLY A 135 11.53 -1.28 -21.69
N VAL A 136 12.10 -0.77 -20.59
CA VAL A 136 13.26 0.13 -20.65
C VAL A 136 14.55 -0.65 -20.94
N GLY A 137 14.69 -1.87 -20.41
CA GLY A 137 15.86 -2.72 -20.67
C GLY A 137 15.98 -3.14 -22.14
N LEU A 138 14.86 -3.46 -22.80
CA LEU A 138 14.84 -3.83 -24.23
C LEU A 138 15.13 -2.64 -25.15
N ALA A 139 14.64 -1.43 -24.82
CA ALA A 139 14.94 -0.23 -25.59
C ALA A 139 16.45 0.13 -25.55
N VAL A 140 17.10 -0.05 -24.40
CA VAL A 140 18.55 0.16 -24.26
C VAL A 140 19.34 -0.87 -25.08
N LEU A 141 18.94 -2.15 -25.07
CA LEU A 141 19.60 -3.20 -25.86
C LEU A 141 19.50 -2.98 -27.38
N LEU A 142 18.37 -2.46 -27.88
CA LEU A 142 18.18 -2.16 -29.32
C LEU A 142 19.03 -0.97 -29.80
N ILE A 143 19.27 0.03 -28.95
CA ILE A 143 20.16 1.16 -29.27
C ILE A 143 21.63 0.68 -29.34
N PHE A 144 22.05 -0.22 -28.45
CA PHE A 144 23.39 -0.82 -28.51
C PHE A 144 23.58 -1.72 -29.75
N ALA A 145 22.57 -2.50 -30.13
CA ALA A 145 22.64 -3.39 -31.30
C ALA A 145 22.74 -2.61 -32.62
N THR A 146 21.96 -1.54 -32.79
CA THR A 146 22.02 -0.70 -34.00
C THR A 146 23.32 0.12 -34.07
N GLY A 147 23.84 0.59 -32.93
CA GLY A 147 25.13 1.26 -32.86
C GLY A 147 26.32 0.40 -33.29
N ILE A 148 26.36 -0.88 -32.87
CA ILE A 148 27.43 -1.82 -33.23
C ILE A 148 27.39 -2.18 -34.72
N ILE A 149 26.19 -2.38 -35.29
CA ILE A 149 26.04 -2.68 -36.72
C ILE A 149 26.47 -1.49 -37.59
N PHE A 150 26.19 -0.26 -37.17
CA PHE A 150 26.61 0.95 -37.89
C PHE A 150 28.13 1.19 -37.85
N LEU A 151 28.79 0.83 -36.74
CA LEU A 151 30.26 0.91 -36.61
C LEU A 151 30.99 -0.12 -37.47
N LYS A 152 30.42 -1.31 -37.69
CA LYS A 152 31.04 -2.38 -38.47
C LYS A 152 30.95 -2.18 -39.99
N ARG A 153 30.03 -1.33 -40.47
CA ARG A 153 29.81 -1.06 -41.90
C ARG A 153 30.73 0.03 -42.46
N LYS A 154 31.50 0.72 -41.61
CA LYS A 154 32.36 1.85 -41.98
C LYS A 154 33.87 1.58 -41.84
N SER A 155 34.25 0.32 -41.60
CA SER A 155 35.62 -0.19 -41.75
C SER A 155 35.67 -1.10 -42.97
#